data_AF-A0A9E7B7Q7-F1
#
_entry.id   AF-A0A9E7B7Q7-F1
#
_cell.length_a   1.000
_cell.length_b   1.000
_cell.length_c   1.000
_cell.angle_alpha   90.00
_cell.angle_beta   90.00
_cell.angle_gamma   90.00
#
_symmetry.space_group_name_H-M   'P 1'
#
loop_
_entity.id
_entity.type
_entity.pdbx_description
1 polymer ?
#
loop_
_entity_poly.entity_id
_entity_poly.type
_entity_poly.pdbx_seq_one_letter_code
_entity_poly.pdbx_strand_id
1 'polypeptide(L)'
;MSSEKLIKTLELLKAEKATEAKKMFNEVEPLKTVEYLMVQGILEQKFQNWGKAINAFSKVLEIDPENAEAKYNLNLIQSILNFWNPEMFNP
;
A
#
# COMPACT_ATOMS: atom_id res chain seq x y z
N MET A 1 -18.34 9.55 4.91
CA MET A 1 -18.18 8.31 5.71
C MET A 1 -16.99 7.47 5.26
N SER A 2 -16.99 6.86 4.06
CA SER A 2 -15.87 5.98 3.64
C SER A 2 -14.57 6.76 3.32
N SER A 3 -14.64 7.82 2.51
CA SER A 3 -13.45 8.63 2.16
C SER A 3 -12.83 9.36 3.36
N GLU A 4 -13.63 9.82 4.32
CA GLU A 4 -13.10 10.45 5.55
C GLU A 4 -12.25 9.47 6.36
N LYS A 5 -12.68 8.21 6.47
CA LYS A 5 -11.91 7.17 7.16
C LYS A 5 -10.62 6.84 6.41
N LEU A 6 -10.65 6.82 5.07
CA LEU A 6 -9.44 6.62 4.25
C LEU A 6 -8.42 7.75 4.44
N ILE A 7 -8.87 9.01 4.44
CA ILE A 7 -8.04 10.17 4.77
C ILE A 7 -7.46 10.01 6.19
N LYS A 8 -8.30 9.61 7.16
CA LYS A 8 -7.84 9.42 8.53
C LYS A 8 -6.80 8.31 8.67
N THR A 9 -6.95 7.22 7.92
CA THR A 9 -5.94 6.15 7.83
C THR A 9 -4.60 6.72 7.36
N LEU A 10 -4.58 7.54 6.31
CA LEU A 10 -3.35 8.16 5.81
C LEU A 10 -2.72 9.12 6.82
N GLU A 11 -3.51 9.92 7.53
CA GLU A 11 -3.01 10.78 8.62
C GLU A 11 -2.33 9.97 9.72
N LEU A 12 -2.94 8.85 10.12
CA LEU A 12 -2.38 7.97 11.15
C LEU A 12 -1.09 7.29 10.68
N LEU A 13 -1.00 6.91 9.41
CA LEU A 13 0.24 6.39 8.82
C LEU A 13 1.37 7.42 8.83
N LYS A 14 1.08 8.67 8.45
CA LYS A 14 2.03 9.79 8.51
C LYS A 14 2.47 10.13 9.94
N ALA A 15 1.58 9.91 10.91
CA ALA A 15 1.85 10.11 12.33
C ALA A 15 2.54 8.90 13.00
N GLU A 16 3.03 7.92 12.23
CA GLU A 16 3.67 6.69 12.74
C GLU A 16 2.77 5.81 13.64
N LYS A 17 1.45 5.99 13.54
CA LYS A 17 0.42 5.24 14.29
C LYS A 17 -0.14 4.10 13.44
N ALA A 18 0.73 3.21 12.96
CA ALA A 18 0.36 2.18 11.99
C ALA A 18 -0.76 1.23 12.47
N THR A 19 -0.78 0.90 13.76
CA THR A 19 -1.82 0.03 14.37
C THR A 19 -3.19 0.69 14.39
N GLU A 20 -3.25 1.97 14.76
CA GLU A 20 -4.47 2.78 14.71
C GLU A 20 -4.94 2.94 13.26
N ALA A 21 -4.02 3.20 12.33
CA ALA A 21 -4.32 3.30 10.91
C ALA A 21 -4.96 2.01 10.37
N LYS A 22 -4.43 0.84 10.76
CA LYS A 22 -4.98 -0.46 10.38
C LYS A 22 -6.38 -0.67 10.96
N LYS A 23 -6.60 -0.29 12.22
CA LYS A 23 -7.94 -0.35 12.84
C LYS A 23 -8.92 0.52 12.06
N MET A 24 -8.56 1.77 11.77
CA MET A 24 -9.40 2.71 11.01
C MET A 24 -9.74 2.16 9.62
N PHE A 25 -8.74 1.61 8.92
CA PHE A 25 -8.92 1.04 7.58
C PHE A 25 -9.86 -0.17 7.57
N ASN A 26 -9.78 -1.03 8.59
CA ASN A 26 -10.65 -2.21 8.71
C ASN A 26 -12.14 -1.85 8.92
N GLU A 27 -12.45 -0.62 9.31
CA GLU A 27 -13.83 -0.12 9.40
C GLU A 27 -14.35 0.49 8.09
N VAL A 28 -13.55 0.43 7.01
CA VAL A 28 -13.94 0.83 5.66
C VAL A 28 -14.32 -0.42 4.89
N GLU A 29 -15.55 -0.43 4.36
CA GLU A 29 -15.99 -1.51 3.48
C GLU A 29 -15.06 -1.65 2.27
N PRO A 30 -14.68 -2.87 1.86
CA PRO A 30 -13.82 -3.06 0.71
C PRO A 30 -14.40 -2.48 -0.57
N LEU A 31 -13.63 -1.62 -1.24
CA LEU A 31 -14.00 -0.99 -2.51
C LEU A 31 -12.94 -1.30 -3.57
N LYS A 32 -13.33 -1.20 -4.84
CA LYS A 32 -12.40 -1.29 -5.99
C LYS A 32 -12.09 0.10 -6.56
N THR A 33 -12.11 1.13 -5.73
CA THR A 33 -11.77 2.50 -6.16
C THR A 33 -10.25 2.71 -6.08
N VAL A 34 -9.73 3.62 -6.91
CA VAL A 34 -8.32 4.02 -6.85
C VAL A 34 -7.94 4.48 -5.44
N GLU A 35 -8.76 5.32 -4.81
CA GLU A 35 -8.52 5.82 -3.44
C GLU A 35 -8.37 4.68 -2.42
N TYR A 36 -9.31 3.73 -2.41
CA TYR A 36 -9.27 2.61 -1.46
C TYR A 36 -8.05 1.73 -1.68
N LEU A 37 -7.77 1.37 -2.94
CA LEU A 37 -6.65 0.49 -3.29
C LEU A 37 -5.30 1.15 -3.04
N MET A 38 -5.19 2.47 -3.23
CA MET A 38 -3.99 3.24 -2.87
C MET A 38 -3.74 3.18 -1.36
N VAL A 39 -4.75 3.48 -0.55
CA VAL A 39 -4.63 3.43 0.92
C VAL A 39 -4.31 2.00 1.39
N GLN A 40 -4.95 0.99 0.80
CA GLN A 40 -4.65 -0.42 1.07
C GLN A 40 -3.19 -0.75 0.77
N GLY A 41 -2.67 -0.34 -0.39
CA GLY A 41 -1.31 -0.58 -0.81
C GLY A 41 -0.29 0.03 0.16
N ILE A 42 -0.48 1.30 0.50
CA ILE A 42 0.39 2.04 1.43
C ILE A 42 0.35 1.40 2.83
N LEU A 43 -0.83 1.00 3.32
CA LEU A 43 -0.99 0.35 4.60
C LEU A 43 -0.26 -1.00 4.63
N GLU A 44 -0.48 -1.85 3.63
CA GLU A 44 0.16 -3.16 3.56
C GLU A 44 1.68 -3.05 3.38
N GLN A 45 2.16 -2.05 2.64
CA GLN A 45 3.58 -1.71 2.53
C GLN A 45 4.17 -1.33 3.90
N LYS A 46 3.49 -0.50 4.69
CA LYS A 46 3.93 -0.14 6.05
C LYS A 46 4.10 -1.35 6.95
N PHE A 47 3.28 -2.38 6.77
CA PHE A 47 3.35 -3.65 7.48
C PHE A 47 4.24 -4.71 6.80
N GLN A 48 4.96 -4.33 5.74
CA GLN A 48 5.84 -5.22 4.96
C GLN A 48 5.12 -6.45 4.38
N ASN A 49 3.80 -6.35 4.18
CA ASN A 49 3.02 -7.38 3.50
C ASN A 49 3.16 -7.18 1.98
N TRP A 50 4.38 -7.36 1.48
CA TRP A 50 4.77 -6.98 0.11
C TRP A 50 3.85 -7.52 -0.97
N GLY A 51 3.43 -8.78 -0.89
CA GLY A 51 2.51 -9.39 -1.86
C GLY A 51 1.13 -8.70 -1.89
N LYS A 52 0.61 -8.29 -0.72
CA LYS A 52 -0.67 -7.56 -0.65
C LYS A 52 -0.54 -6.13 -1.15
N ALA A 53 0.57 -5.46 -0.81
CA ALA A 53 0.86 -4.12 -1.30
C ALA A 53 0.98 -4.10 -2.83
N ILE A 54 1.74 -5.04 -3.41
CA ILE A 54 1.86 -5.22 -4.86
C ILE A 54 0.50 -5.42 -5.50
N ASN A 55 -0.32 -6.35 -4.99
CA ASN A 55 -1.66 -6.61 -5.54
C ASN A 55 -2.55 -5.34 -5.52
N ALA A 56 -2.51 -4.58 -4.43
CA ALA A 56 -3.30 -3.35 -4.31
C ALA A 56 -2.86 -2.29 -5.34
N PHE A 57 -1.56 -2.03 -5.45
CA PHE A 57 -1.04 -1.06 -6.43
C PHE A 57 -1.23 -1.53 -7.88
N SER A 58 -1.09 -2.83 -8.18
CA SER A 58 -1.38 -3.37 -9.50
C SER A 58 -2.84 -3.13 -9.91
N LYS A 59 -3.79 -3.34 -8.98
CA LYS A 59 -5.21 -3.03 -9.23
C LYS A 59 -5.49 -1.55 -9.42
N VAL A 60 -4.70 -0.66 -8.81
CA VAL A 60 -4.78 0.78 -9.13
C VAL A 60 -4.42 0.98 -10.60
N LEU A 61 -3.34 0.37 -11.08
CA LEU A 61 -2.91 0.47 -12.48
C LEU A 61 -3.85 -0.21 -13.49
N GLU A 62 -4.65 -1.18 -13.06
CA GLU A 62 -5.74 -1.73 -13.88
C GLU A 62 -6.87 -0.71 -14.11
N ILE A 63 -7.11 0.19 -13.15
CA ILE A 63 -8.18 1.21 -13.21
C ILE A 63 -7.66 2.53 -13.80
N ASP A 64 -6.47 2.93 -13.38
CA ASP A 64 -5.76 4.15 -13.78
C ASP A 64 -4.32 3.78 -14.19
N PRO A 65 -4.10 3.38 -15.46
CA PRO A 65 -2.80 2.96 -15.95
C PRO A 65 -1.70 4.02 -15.86
N GLU A 66 -2.06 5.30 -15.73
CA GLU A 66 -1.12 6.42 -15.64
C GLU A 66 -0.86 6.89 -14.20
N ASN A 67 -1.36 6.16 -13.20
CA ASN A 67 -1.14 6.50 -11.80
C ASN A 67 0.34 6.43 -11.41
N ALA A 68 1.00 7.58 -11.37
CA ALA A 68 2.42 7.69 -11.10
C ALA A 68 2.79 7.19 -9.68
N GLU A 69 1.90 7.42 -8.71
CA GLU A 69 2.13 7.02 -7.32
C GLU A 69 2.11 5.49 -7.14
N ALA A 70 1.16 4.79 -7.78
CA ALA A 70 1.13 3.33 -7.79
C ALA A 70 2.37 2.73 -8.51
N LYS A 71 2.77 3.28 -9.66
CA LYS A 71 4.00 2.88 -10.37
C LYS A 71 5.23 3.04 -9.47
N TYR A 72 5.35 4.19 -8.79
CA TYR A 72 6.45 4.47 -7.87
C TYR A 72 6.50 3.46 -6.71
N ASN A 73 5.38 3.21 -6.04
CA ASN A 73 5.35 2.29 -4.91
C ASN A 73 5.66 0.85 -5.32
N LEU A 74 5.20 0.40 -6.48
CA LEU A 74 5.59 -0.91 -7.02
C LEU A 74 7.10 -1.01 -7.25
N ASN A 75 7.69 -0.01 -7.92
CA ASN A 75 9.14 0.01 -8.17
C ASN A 75 9.93 0.02 -6.85
N LEU A 76 9.48 0.76 -5.86
CA LEU A 76 10.09 0.78 -4.53
C LEU A 76 10.03 -0.60 -3.87
N ILE A 77 8.88 -1.26 -3.88
CA ILE A 77 8.73 -2.61 -3.32
C ILE A 77 9.62 -3.61 -4.06
N GLN A 78 9.65 -3.58 -5.39
CA GLN A 78 10.53 -4.46 -6.18
C GLN A 78 12.00 -4.23 -5.85
N SER A 79 12.41 -2.97 -5.68
CA SER A 79 13.79 -2.63 -5.30
C SER A 79 14.15 -3.15 -3.92
N ILE A 80 13.22 -3.05 -2.96
CA ILE A 80 13.36 -3.64 -1.62
C ILE A 80 13.52 -5.16 -1.75
N LEU A 81 12.58 -5.85 -2.39
CA LEU A 81 12.61 -7.32 -2.51
C LEU A 81 13.85 -7.83 -3.24
N ASN A 82 14.28 -7.13 -4.29
CA ASN A 82 15.53 -7.44 -4.98
C ASN A 82 16.72 -7.33 -4.03
N PHE A 83 16.84 -6.25 -3.25
CA PHE A 83 17.92 -6.09 -2.26
C PHE A 83 17.93 -7.20 -1.20
N TRP A 84 16.75 -7.67 -0.79
CA TRP A 84 16.61 -8.77 0.18
C TRP A 84 16.80 -10.17 -0.41
N ASN A 85 17.08 -10.30 -1.72
CA ASN A 85 17.26 -11.61 -2.34
C ASN A 85 18.47 -12.34 -1.70
N PRO A 86 18.26 -13.44 -0.95
CA PRO A 86 19.31 -14.07 -0.16
C PRO A 86 20.47 -14.60 -1.03
N GLU A 87 20.21 -14.85 -2.32
CA GLU A 87 21.22 -15.25 -3.29
C GLU A 87 22.30 -14.18 -3.53
N MET A 88 22.03 -12.89 -3.25
CA MET A 88 23.06 -11.84 -3.30
C MET A 88 24.05 -11.88 -2.13
N PHE A 89 23.76 -12.63 -1.06
CA PHE A 89 24.60 -12.71 0.14
C PHE A 89 25.26 -14.08 0.34
N ASN A 90 25.15 -14.99 -0.63
CA ASN A 90 25.80 -16.30 -0.57
C ASN A 90 26.90 -16.40 -1.67
N PRO A 91 28.13 -15.93 -1.39
CA PRO A 91 29.28 -16.04 -2.29
C PRO A 91 29.74 -17.49 -2.51
#